data_AF-A0A9D7D2T3-F1
#
_entry.id   AF-A0A9D7D2T3-F1
#
_cell.length_a   1.000
_cell.length_b   1.000
_cell.length_c   1.000
_cell.angle_alpha   90.00
_cell.angle_beta   90.00
_cell.angle_gamma   90.00
#
_symmetry.space_group_name_H-M   'P 1'
#
loop_
_entity.id
_entity.type
_entity.pdbx_description
1 polymer ?
#
loop_
_entity_poly.entity_id
_entity_poly.type
_entity_poly.pdbx_seq_one_letter_code
_entity_poly.pdbx_strand_id
1 'polypeptide(L)'
;MRELNDLLDDRGVLLASRWDDVRLTRPLLVFLQRKTARIDVGQLSVCAARYFDTRLGLMVPKRYEGAAGELRDLTLLAVAPPGRDATPVTILTRLATAADHALALALEAEQGGGGLGLLARRCEAVAEVDSGAGDELALRVAAIFAQAHLGPVVAPAARQLFGVKTARERLLALRGD
;
A
#
# COMPACT_ATOMS: atom_id res chain seq x y z
N MET A 1 -16.97 3.27 -10.75
CA MET A 1 -16.80 4.06 -9.50
C MET A 1 -17.98 3.93 -8.53
N ARG A 2 -19.19 3.55 -8.98
CA ARG A 2 -20.36 3.36 -8.09
C ARG A 2 -20.26 2.12 -7.19
N GLU A 3 -19.60 1.05 -7.65
CA GLU A 3 -19.51 -0.25 -6.94
C GLU A 3 -18.64 -0.26 -5.66
N LEU A 4 -17.67 0.66 -5.54
CA LEU A 4 -16.70 0.64 -4.44
C LEU A 4 -17.15 1.46 -3.23
N ASN A 5 -17.95 2.52 -3.45
CA ASN A 5 -18.56 3.28 -2.38
C ASN A 5 -19.58 2.43 -1.61
N ASP A 6 -20.23 1.47 -2.28
CA ASP A 6 -21.20 0.56 -1.67
C ASP A 6 -20.55 -0.45 -0.69
N LEU A 7 -19.21 -0.51 -0.67
CA LEU A 7 -18.44 -1.31 0.27
C LEU A 7 -18.13 -0.56 1.57
N LEU A 8 -18.32 0.76 1.60
CA LEU A 8 -17.94 1.62 2.72
C LEU A 8 -19.16 2.01 3.55
N ASP A 9 -18.96 2.23 4.85
CA ASP A 9 -19.94 2.85 5.74
C ASP A 9 -19.99 4.38 5.54
N ASP A 10 -20.85 5.05 6.30
CA ASP A 10 -21.01 6.51 6.28
C ASP A 10 -19.78 7.29 6.76
N ARG A 11 -18.80 6.59 7.34
CA ARG A 11 -17.50 7.12 7.76
C ARG A 11 -16.41 6.87 6.73
N GLY A 12 -16.73 6.23 5.60
CA GLY A 12 -15.79 5.89 4.54
C GLY A 12 -14.90 4.70 4.88
N VAL A 13 -15.29 3.89 5.87
CA VAL A 13 -14.57 2.68 6.30
C VAL A 13 -15.20 1.46 5.67
N LEU A 14 -14.38 0.46 5.29
CA LEU A 14 -14.90 -0.82 4.79
C LEU A 14 -15.88 -1.49 5.77
N LEU A 15 -17.08 -1.82 5.26
CA LEU A 15 -18.06 -2.63 5.97
C LEU A 15 -17.51 -4.04 6.19
N ALA A 16 -17.56 -4.54 7.43
CA ALA A 16 -17.01 -5.86 7.77
C ALA A 16 -17.64 -7.00 6.93
N SER A 17 -18.92 -6.91 6.60
CA SER A 17 -19.64 -7.87 5.77
C SER A 17 -19.24 -7.86 4.29
N ARG A 18 -18.45 -6.87 3.86
CA ARG A 18 -18.05 -6.64 2.47
C ARG A 18 -16.58 -6.97 2.21
N TRP A 19 -15.85 -7.44 3.22
CA TRP A 19 -14.43 -7.78 3.07
C TRP A 19 -14.19 -8.78 1.93
N ASP A 20 -14.98 -9.86 1.89
CA ASP A 20 -14.81 -10.91 0.89
C ASP A 20 -15.29 -10.50 -0.50
N ASP A 21 -15.83 -9.29 -0.68
CA ASP A 21 -16.21 -8.73 -1.98
C ASP A 21 -15.02 -7.99 -2.64
N VAL A 22 -13.99 -7.63 -1.88
CA VAL A 22 -12.82 -6.91 -2.40
C VAL A 22 -11.85 -7.88 -3.09
N ARG A 23 -11.53 -7.62 -4.35
CA ARG A 23 -10.52 -8.34 -5.12
C ARG A 23 -9.54 -7.35 -5.74
N LEU A 24 -8.26 -7.50 -5.40
CA LEU A 24 -7.19 -6.70 -6.00
C LEU A 24 -6.52 -7.49 -7.13
N THR A 25 -6.02 -6.77 -8.13
CA THR A 25 -5.36 -7.35 -9.29
C THR A 25 -3.84 -7.25 -9.12
N ARG A 26 -3.17 -8.39 -8.94
CA ARG A 26 -1.69 -8.49 -8.79
C ARG A 26 -1.14 -7.46 -7.79
N PRO A 27 -1.61 -7.44 -6.53
CA PRO A 27 -1.26 -6.37 -5.60
C PRO A 27 0.23 -6.39 -5.24
N LEU A 28 0.79 -5.21 -5.01
CA LEU A 28 2.04 -5.05 -4.28
C LEU A 28 1.74 -5.00 -2.78
N LEU A 29 2.45 -5.80 -2.00
CA LEU A 29 2.28 -5.86 -0.55
C LEU A 29 3.36 -5.02 0.12
N VAL A 30 2.98 -4.01 0.90
CA VAL A 30 3.90 -3.15 1.65
C VAL A 30 3.73 -3.41 3.13
N PHE A 31 4.80 -3.85 3.78
CA PHE A 31 4.82 -4.01 5.22
C PHE A 31 4.91 -2.64 5.92
N LEU A 32 4.14 -2.47 7.00
CA LEU A 32 4.04 -1.20 7.72
C LEU A 32 4.52 -1.41 9.15
N GLN A 33 5.48 -0.60 9.62
CA GLN A 33 5.90 -0.59 11.03
C GLN A 33 4.87 0.12 11.92
N ARG A 34 3.62 -0.38 11.91
CA ARG A 34 2.48 0.14 12.67
C ARG A 34 1.58 -1.01 13.12
N LYS A 35 0.84 -0.79 14.20
CA LYS A 35 -0.07 -1.76 14.83
C LYS A 35 -1.53 -1.62 14.40
N THR A 36 -1.79 -0.95 13.28
CA THR A 36 -3.13 -0.58 12.86
C THR A 36 -3.26 -0.58 11.34
N ALA A 37 -4.44 -0.94 10.84
CA ALA A 37 -4.78 -0.86 9.42
C ALA A 37 -5.21 0.56 8.98
N ARG A 38 -5.31 1.51 9.91
CA ARG A 38 -5.73 2.89 9.59
C ARG A 38 -4.71 3.59 8.69
N ILE A 39 -5.22 4.32 7.70
CA ILE A 39 -4.41 5.14 6.81
C ILE A 39 -4.40 6.59 7.29
N ASP A 40 -3.19 7.13 7.46
CA ASP A 40 -2.98 8.56 7.68
C ASP A 40 -2.60 9.21 6.35
N VAL A 41 -3.60 9.71 5.62
CA VAL A 41 -3.36 10.35 4.33
C VAL A 41 -2.53 11.64 4.47
N GLY A 42 -2.58 12.31 5.61
CA GLY A 42 -1.79 13.52 5.87
C GLY A 42 -0.30 13.19 5.88
N GLN A 43 0.09 12.18 6.67
CA GLN A 43 1.47 11.67 6.71
C GLN A 43 1.93 11.20 5.33
N LEU A 44 1.09 10.42 4.63
CA LEU A 44 1.41 9.93 3.29
C LEU A 44 1.57 11.06 2.29
N SER A 45 0.73 12.10 2.34
CA SER A 45 0.78 13.25 1.44
C SER A 45 2.06 14.06 1.63
N VAL A 46 2.49 14.28 2.89
CA VAL A 46 3.77 14.94 3.19
C VAL A 46 4.94 14.14 2.62
N CYS A 47 4.92 12.81 2.81
CA CYS A 47 5.94 11.91 2.26
C CYS A 47 5.96 11.95 0.71
N ALA A 48 4.78 11.85 0.09
CA ALA A 48 4.62 11.83 -1.36
C ALA A 48 5.11 13.12 -2.02
N ALA A 49 4.74 14.28 -1.47
CA ALA A 49 5.18 15.58 -1.96
C ALA A 49 6.70 15.71 -1.83
N ARG A 50 7.26 15.37 -0.66
CA ARG A 50 8.68 15.57 -0.36
C ARG A 50 9.62 14.67 -1.19
N TYR A 51 9.27 13.41 -1.39
CA TYR A 51 10.21 12.41 -1.93
C TYR A 51 9.87 11.93 -3.34
N PHE A 52 8.64 12.16 -3.81
CA PHE A 52 8.14 11.61 -5.06
C PHE A 52 7.49 12.65 -5.98
N ASP A 53 7.44 13.92 -5.55
CA ASP A 53 6.75 15.01 -6.25
C ASP A 53 5.31 14.63 -6.62
N THR A 54 4.63 13.91 -5.72
CA THR A 54 3.32 13.30 -5.97
C THR A 54 2.31 13.87 -5.00
N ARG A 55 1.15 14.31 -5.51
CA ARG A 55 0.03 14.74 -4.68
C ARG A 55 -0.90 13.56 -4.44
N LEU A 56 -1.37 13.44 -3.20
CA LEU A 56 -2.30 12.41 -2.78
C LEU A 56 -3.57 13.06 -2.21
N GLY A 57 -4.70 12.38 -2.36
CA GLY A 57 -5.96 12.75 -1.73
C GLY A 57 -6.86 11.54 -1.53
N LEU A 58 -7.72 11.59 -0.52
CA LEU A 58 -8.77 10.58 -0.37
C LEU A 58 -9.93 10.91 -1.31
N MET A 59 -10.40 9.92 -2.07
CA MET A 59 -11.63 10.07 -2.84
C MET A 59 -12.87 10.01 -1.94
N VAL A 60 -12.78 9.25 -0.85
CA VAL A 60 -13.82 9.16 0.19
C VAL A 60 -13.16 9.54 1.52
N PRO A 61 -13.60 10.62 2.19
CA PRO A 61 -13.07 11.01 3.49
C PRO A 61 -13.24 9.88 4.52
N LYS A 62 -12.21 9.66 5.35
CA LYS A 62 -12.22 8.62 6.37
C LYS A 62 -12.31 9.20 7.77
N ARG A 63 -13.23 8.65 8.58
CA ARG A 63 -13.42 9.02 10.00
C ARG A 63 -13.35 7.79 10.89
N TYR A 64 -12.22 7.61 11.57
CA TYR A 64 -11.97 6.44 12.43
C TYR A 64 -12.40 6.64 13.91
N GLU A 65 -13.27 7.61 14.18
CA GLU A 65 -13.79 7.85 15.53
C GLU A 65 -14.70 6.68 15.96
N GLY A 66 -14.53 6.19 17.20
CA GLY A 66 -15.26 5.03 17.72
C GLY A 66 -14.84 3.67 17.13
N ALA A 67 -14.00 3.65 16.10
CA ALA A 67 -13.53 2.47 15.38
C ALA A 67 -12.34 1.76 16.05
N ALA A 68 -12.38 1.55 17.37
CA ALA A 68 -11.31 0.84 18.05
C ALA A 68 -11.25 -0.61 17.52
N GLY A 69 -10.14 -0.97 16.85
CA GLY A 69 -9.90 -2.34 16.41
C GLY A 69 -10.25 -2.65 14.95
N GLU A 70 -10.39 -1.67 14.05
CA GLU A 70 -10.48 -1.99 12.62
C GLU A 70 -9.19 -2.66 12.14
N LEU A 71 -9.28 -3.98 11.96
CA LEU A 71 -8.19 -4.84 11.52
C LEU A 71 -7.93 -4.72 10.02
N ARG A 72 -8.87 -4.08 9.29
CA ARG A 72 -8.95 -4.08 7.83
C ARG A 72 -9.63 -2.79 7.34
N ASP A 73 -9.15 -2.21 6.24
CA ASP A 73 -9.76 -1.03 5.64
C ASP A 73 -9.48 -0.95 4.12
N LEU A 74 -10.39 -0.31 3.39
CA LEU A 74 -10.35 -0.11 1.94
C LEU A 74 -10.25 1.38 1.62
N THR A 75 -9.22 1.78 0.91
CA THR A 75 -8.94 3.18 0.58
C THR A 75 -8.88 3.38 -0.93
N LEU A 76 -9.64 4.35 -1.43
CA LEU A 76 -9.46 4.91 -2.77
C LEU A 76 -8.63 6.17 -2.68
N LEU A 77 -7.37 6.06 -3.10
CA LEU A 77 -6.41 7.15 -3.10
C LEU A 77 -6.38 7.78 -4.50
N ALA A 78 -6.71 9.06 -4.59
CA ALA A 78 -6.43 9.86 -5.77
C ALA A 78 -4.93 10.17 -5.80
N VAL A 79 -4.24 9.71 -6.84
CA VAL A 79 -2.78 9.85 -6.99
C VAL A 79 -2.50 10.71 -8.22
N ALA A 80 -1.86 11.86 -8.03
CA ALA A 80 -1.45 12.76 -9.10
C ALA A 80 0.08 12.89 -9.13
N PRO A 81 0.78 12.09 -9.97
CA PRO A 81 2.20 12.28 -10.26
C PRO A 81 2.47 13.61 -11.00
N PRO A 82 3.75 14.03 -11.14
CA PRO A 82 4.11 15.24 -11.88
C PRO A 82 3.61 15.20 -13.32
N GLY A 83 2.96 16.29 -13.75
CA GLY A 83 2.46 16.45 -15.11
C GLY A 83 1.33 15.50 -15.50
N ARG A 84 0.73 14.78 -14.56
CA ARG A 84 -0.37 13.83 -14.82
C ARG A 84 -1.60 14.16 -13.97
N ASP A 85 -2.77 13.88 -14.51
CA ASP A 85 -4.03 13.98 -13.78
C ASP A 85 -4.12 12.95 -12.65
N ALA A 86 -5.03 13.21 -11.70
CA ALA A 86 -5.25 12.32 -10.58
C ALA A 86 -5.94 11.02 -11.03
N THR A 87 -5.29 9.88 -10.76
CA THR A 87 -5.83 8.54 -11.05
C THR A 87 -6.12 7.82 -9.74
N PRO A 88 -7.28 7.15 -9.62
CA PRO A 88 -7.61 6.34 -8.44
C PRO A 88 -6.71 5.11 -8.32
N VAL A 89 -6.22 4.84 -7.11
CA VAL A 89 -5.57 3.59 -6.73
C VAL A 89 -6.29 2.99 -5.54
N THR A 90 -6.69 1.74 -5.67
CA THR A 90 -7.30 0.97 -4.59
C THR A 90 -6.22 0.41 -3.67
N ILE A 91 -6.39 0.61 -2.36
CA ILE A 91 -5.46 0.13 -1.34
C ILE A 91 -6.27 -0.60 -0.28
N LEU A 92 -5.87 -1.81 0.05
CA LEU A 92 -6.44 -2.60 1.14
C LEU A 92 -5.41 -2.69 2.26
N THR A 93 -5.72 -2.15 3.42
CA THR A 93 -4.86 -2.27 4.60
C THR A 93 -5.41 -3.30 5.55
N ARG A 94 -4.53 -4.08 6.18
CA ARG A 94 -4.91 -5.05 7.20
C ARG A 94 -3.77 -5.36 8.14
N LEU A 95 -4.06 -6.04 9.26
CA LEU A 95 -2.99 -6.67 10.03
C LEU A 95 -2.24 -7.71 9.19
N ALA A 96 -0.94 -7.77 9.41
CA ALA A 96 -0.09 -8.78 8.82
C ALA A 96 -0.43 -10.16 9.41
N THR A 97 -0.37 -11.18 8.58
CA THR A 97 -0.57 -12.59 8.96
C THR A 97 0.76 -13.31 8.97
N ALA A 98 0.79 -14.49 9.61
CA ALA A 98 1.97 -15.36 9.56
C ALA A 98 2.37 -15.72 8.11
N ALA A 99 1.40 -15.84 7.19
CA ALA A 99 1.64 -16.13 5.79
C ALA A 99 2.35 -14.98 5.07
N ASP A 100 2.01 -13.73 5.37
CA ASP A 100 2.71 -12.57 4.80
C ASP A 100 4.18 -12.58 5.22
N HIS A 101 4.45 -12.79 6.51
CA HIS A 101 5.82 -12.85 7.02
C HIS A 101 6.61 -14.02 6.43
N ALA A 102 5.98 -15.20 6.30
CA ALA A 102 6.60 -16.36 5.69
C ALA A 102 6.94 -16.11 4.22
N LEU A 103 6.06 -15.43 3.48
CA LEU A 103 6.31 -15.03 2.09
C LEU A 103 7.53 -14.11 1.98
N ALA A 104 7.62 -13.08 2.83
CA ALA A 104 8.75 -12.17 2.83
C ALA A 104 10.08 -12.89 3.13
N LEU A 105 10.11 -13.81 4.10
CA LEU A 105 11.29 -14.60 4.43
C LEU A 105 11.70 -15.55 3.29
N ALA A 106 10.73 -16.20 2.65
CA ALA A 106 10.99 -17.09 1.52
C ALA A 106 11.61 -16.33 0.34
N LEU A 107 11.04 -15.18 -0.02
CA LEU A 107 11.58 -14.33 -1.08
C LEU A 107 12.97 -13.77 -0.75
N GLU A 108 13.24 -13.42 0.51
CA GLU A 108 14.57 -13.01 0.93
C GLU A 108 15.60 -14.13 0.77
N ALA A 109 15.24 -15.38 1.13
CA ALA A 109 16.12 -16.53 0.97
C ALA A 109 16.46 -16.78 -0.50
N GLU A 110 15.50 -16.61 -1.41
CA GLU A 110 15.72 -16.69 -2.87
C GLU A 110 16.64 -15.60 -3.42
N GLN A 111 16.69 -14.45 -2.77
CA GLN A 111 17.47 -13.28 -3.20
C GLN A 111 18.87 -13.21 -2.56
N GLY A 112 19.27 -14.20 -1.77
CA GLY A 112 20.59 -14.24 -1.12
C GLY A 112 20.69 -13.44 0.18
N GLY A 113 19.55 -13.07 0.80
CA GLY A 113 19.52 -12.37 2.08
C GLY A 113 19.60 -10.83 1.97
N GLY A 114 19.48 -10.14 3.10
CA GLY A 114 19.52 -8.65 3.14
C GLY A 114 18.89 -8.00 4.38
N GLY A 115 18.22 -8.79 5.23
CA GLY A 115 17.57 -8.33 6.46
C GLY A 115 16.16 -7.74 6.26
N LEU A 116 15.66 -7.68 5.02
CA LEU A 116 14.32 -7.20 4.69
C LEU A 116 13.23 -8.18 5.15
N GLY A 117 13.46 -9.49 5.08
CA GLY A 117 12.52 -10.50 5.58
C GLY A 117 12.39 -10.42 7.10
N LEU A 118 13.51 -10.23 7.80
CA LEU A 118 13.52 -9.95 9.25
C LEU A 118 12.85 -8.62 9.60
N LEU A 119 13.04 -7.59 8.77
CA LEU A 119 12.32 -6.32 8.93
C LEU A 119 10.80 -6.50 8.77
N ALA A 120 10.36 -7.28 7.78
CA ALA A 120 8.95 -7.58 7.55
C ALA A 120 8.30 -8.25 8.78
N ARG A 121 9.02 -9.13 9.49
CA ARG A 121 8.53 -9.78 10.73
C ARG A 121 8.18 -8.81 11.86
N ARG A 122 8.71 -7.58 11.84
CA ARG A 122 8.43 -6.55 12.86
C ARG A 122 7.26 -5.65 12.49
N CYS A 123 6.69 -5.81 11.29
CA CYS A 123 5.61 -5.00 10.78
C CYS A 123 4.27 -5.66 11.11
N GLU A 124 3.45 -5.06 11.96
CA GLU A 124 2.18 -5.67 12.39
C GLU A 124 1.03 -5.44 11.39
N ALA A 125 1.24 -4.63 10.37
CA ALA A 125 0.26 -4.35 9.32
C ALA A 125 0.89 -4.41 7.92
N VAL A 126 0.03 -4.58 6.93
CA VAL A 126 0.35 -4.54 5.51
C VAL A 126 -0.64 -3.67 4.75
N ALA A 127 -0.16 -3.03 3.68
CA ALA A 127 -0.97 -2.39 2.66
C ALA A 127 -0.82 -3.17 1.35
N GLU A 128 -1.93 -3.63 0.79
CA GLU A 128 -2.00 -4.21 -0.54
C GLU A 128 -2.41 -3.11 -1.52
N VAL A 129 -1.50 -2.75 -2.42
CA VAL A 129 -1.69 -1.71 -3.42
C VAL A 129 -2.07 -2.38 -4.73
N ASP A 130 -3.25 -2.06 -5.24
CA ASP A 130 -3.77 -2.64 -6.48
C ASP A 130 -3.00 -2.16 -7.71
N SER A 131 -2.69 -3.10 -8.61
CA SER A 131 -2.04 -2.81 -9.89
C SER A 131 -3.05 -2.58 -11.03
N GLY A 132 -4.36 -2.63 -10.75
CA GLY A 132 -5.42 -2.36 -11.74
C GLY A 132 -5.33 -0.99 -12.42
N ALA A 133 -4.75 0.01 -11.75
CA ALA A 133 -4.51 1.35 -12.31
C ALA A 133 -3.18 1.49 -13.09
N GLY A 134 -2.42 0.39 -13.22
CA GLY A 134 -1.12 0.34 -13.90
C GLY A 134 0.06 0.12 -12.95
N ASP A 135 1.03 -0.68 -13.40
CA ASP A 135 2.15 -1.13 -12.59
C ASP A 135 3.04 0.03 -12.08
N GLU A 136 3.22 1.11 -12.87
CA GLU A 136 3.98 2.30 -12.45
C GLU A 136 3.29 3.01 -11.26
N LEU A 137 1.97 3.18 -11.33
CA LEU A 137 1.22 3.90 -10.31
C LEU A 137 1.15 3.10 -9.01
N ALA A 138 0.94 1.79 -9.11
CA ALA A 138 1.00 0.88 -7.98
C ALA A 138 2.38 0.89 -7.32
N LEU A 139 3.46 0.82 -8.12
CA LEU A 139 4.83 0.90 -7.60
C LEU A 139 5.10 2.25 -6.92
N ARG A 140 4.57 3.35 -7.45
CA ARG A 140 4.71 4.70 -6.87
C ARG A 140 4.05 4.76 -5.50
N VAL A 141 2.82 4.31 -5.39
CA VAL A 141 2.10 4.24 -4.11
C VAL A 141 2.82 3.32 -3.14
N ALA A 142 3.25 2.13 -3.59
CA ALA A 142 3.99 1.20 -2.75
C ALA A 142 5.29 1.80 -2.21
N ALA A 143 6.03 2.55 -3.04
CA ALA A 143 7.24 3.25 -2.63
C ALA A 143 6.96 4.37 -1.61
N ILE A 144 5.86 5.11 -1.76
CA ILE A 144 5.43 6.13 -0.79
C ILE A 144 5.12 5.48 0.56
N PHE A 145 4.37 4.39 0.58
CA PHE A 145 4.06 3.65 1.81
C PHE A 145 5.34 3.10 2.46
N ALA A 146 6.22 2.49 1.67
CA ALA A 146 7.50 1.96 2.15
C ALA A 146 8.38 3.08 2.74
N GLN A 147 8.39 4.27 2.12
CA GLN A 147 9.11 5.44 2.61
C GLN A 147 8.52 5.99 3.91
N ALA A 148 7.19 6.06 4.01
CA ALA A 148 6.49 6.61 5.16
C ALA A 148 6.50 5.68 6.38
N HIS A 149 6.48 4.36 6.15
CA HIS A 149 6.36 3.35 7.19
C HIS A 149 7.61 2.48 7.37
N LEU A 150 8.67 2.76 6.62
CA LEU A 150 9.99 2.12 6.73
C LEU A 150 9.94 0.59 6.64
N GLY A 151 8.99 0.03 5.89
CA GLY A 151 8.87 -1.41 5.70
C GLY A 151 9.17 -1.83 4.25
N PRO A 152 9.45 -3.12 4.04
CA PRO A 152 9.73 -3.66 2.71
C PRO A 152 8.47 -3.79 1.85
N VAL A 153 8.69 -3.88 0.54
CA VAL A 153 7.70 -4.17 -0.48
C VAL A 153 7.92 -5.59 -0.98
N VAL A 154 6.85 -6.37 -1.05
CA VAL A 154 6.78 -7.65 -1.74
C VAL A 154 5.95 -7.46 -3.02
N ALA A 155 6.50 -7.91 -4.14
CA ALA A 155 5.80 -8.07 -5.40
C ALA A 155 5.61 -9.57 -5.66
N PRO A 156 4.46 -10.17 -5.26
CA PRO A 156 4.26 -11.62 -5.32
C PRO A 156 4.38 -12.18 -6.74
N ALA A 157 3.77 -11.49 -7.71
CA ALA A 157 3.79 -11.92 -9.11
C ALA A 157 5.20 -11.94 -9.72
N ALA A 158 6.03 -10.97 -9.34
CA ALA A 158 7.43 -10.89 -9.77
C ALA A 158 8.37 -11.74 -8.90
N ARG A 159 7.87 -12.37 -7.83
CA ARG A 159 8.65 -13.06 -6.78
C ARG A 159 9.79 -12.20 -6.25
N GLN A 160 9.49 -10.97 -5.83
CA GLN A 160 10.51 -10.04 -5.37
C GLN A 160 10.16 -9.43 -4.02
N LEU A 161 11.18 -9.35 -3.16
CA LEU A 161 11.23 -8.49 -1.98
C LEU A 161 12.21 -7.35 -2.24
N PHE A 162 11.87 -6.13 -1.83
CA PHE A 162 12.77 -4.98 -1.96
C PHE A 162 12.42 -3.85 -0.98
N GLY A 163 13.41 -3.00 -0.71
CA GLY A 163 13.23 -1.80 0.10
C GLY A 163 12.84 -0.57 -0.73
N VAL A 164 12.57 0.54 -0.02
CA VAL A 164 12.21 1.82 -0.64
C VAL A 164 13.25 2.34 -1.64
N LYS A 165 14.54 2.11 -1.39
CA LYS A 165 15.63 2.53 -2.30
C LYS A 165 15.43 1.91 -3.69
N THR A 166 15.30 0.59 -3.75
CA THR A 166 15.06 -0.15 -4.99
C THR A 166 13.72 0.22 -5.64
N ALA A 167 12.68 0.46 -4.83
CA ALA A 167 11.40 0.94 -5.36
C ALA A 167 11.55 2.29 -6.10
N ARG A 168 12.33 3.22 -5.53
CA ARG A 168 12.63 4.52 -6.13
C ARG A 168 13.49 4.39 -7.39
N GLU A 169 14.50 3.54 -7.37
CA GLU A 169 15.35 3.26 -8.55
C GLU A 169 14.50 2.73 -9.72
N ARG A 170 13.58 1.80 -9.45
CA ARG A 170 12.65 1.28 -10.47
C ARG A 170 11.71 2.35 -11.00
N LEU A 171 11.19 3.24 -10.14
CA LEU A 171 10.37 4.36 -10.59
C LEU A 171 11.13 5.36 -11.46
N LEU A 172 12.42 5.56 -11.20
CA LEU A 172 13.26 6.40 -12.04
C LEU A 172 13.51 5.75 -13.40
N ALA A 173 13.74 4.43 -13.43
CA ALA A 173 13.91 3.69 -14.68
C ALA A 173 12.66 3.79 -15.57
N LEU A 174 11.46 3.72 -15.00
CA LEU A 174 10.19 3.87 -15.74
C LEU A 174 9.91 5.29 -16.25
N ARG A 175 10.65 6.30 -15.80
CA ARG A 175 10.56 7.69 -16.28
C ARG A 175 11.56 8.04 -17.37
N GLY A 176 12.53 7.15 -17.62
CA GLY A 176 13.61 7.35 -18.58
C GLY A 176 13.29 6.91 -20.01
N ASP A 177 12.10 6.33 -20.22
CA ASP A 177 11.50 6.03 -21.53
C ASP A 177 10.46 7.10 -21.91
#